data_AF-X1QNT8-F1
#
_entry.id   AF-X1QNT8-F1
#
_cell.length_a   1.000
_cell.length_b   1.000
_cell.length_c   1.000
_cell.angle_alpha   90.00
_cell.angle_beta   90.00
_cell.angle_gamma   90.00
#
_symmetry.space_group_name_H-M   'P 1'
#
loop_
_entity.id
_entity.type
_entity.pdbx_description
1 polymer ?
#
loop_
_entity_poly.entity_id
_entity_poly.type
_entity_poly.pdbx_seq_one_letter_code
_entity_poly.pdbx_strand_id
1 'polypeptide(L)'
;PDRFREIIREDFTAMLAEEIQDLTEEPRRTAVIVHEHRDIKSSELYYMVRGKATTGRIPVNFYNTLKKLEDAHLITRQGTGIVNWSLDGFVDGKLLDLYDEETRSQIKSYLASLLLPKGGNR
;
A
#
# COMPACT_ATOMS: atom_id res chain seq x y z
N PRO A 1 1.93 12.42 28.97
CA PRO A 1 1.95 11.06 28.36
C PRO A 1 1.20 11.05 27.04
N ASP A 2 -0.02 11.57 27.02
CA ASP A 2 -0.91 11.52 25.86
C ASP A 2 -0.42 12.41 24.71
N ARG A 3 -0.02 13.65 25.01
CA ARG A 3 0.58 14.56 24.01
C ARG A 3 1.82 13.99 23.29
N PHE A 4 2.65 13.21 23.99
CA PHE A 4 3.83 12.61 23.37
C PHE A 4 3.46 11.47 22.42
N ARG A 5 2.46 10.66 22.79
CA ARG A 5 1.92 9.64 21.90
C ARG A 5 1.37 10.32 20.66
N GLU A 6 0.52 11.35 20.82
CA GLU A 6 -0.14 12.06 19.71
C GLU A 6 0.86 12.51 18.64
N ILE A 7 1.98 13.11 19.06
CA ILE A 7 3.07 13.52 18.17
C ILE A 7 3.60 12.33 17.37
N ILE A 8 3.89 11.20 18.02
CA ILE A 8 4.38 9.98 17.33
C ILE A 8 3.38 9.50 16.27
N ARG A 9 2.07 9.55 16.56
CA ARG A 9 1.03 9.15 15.58
C ARG A 9 0.97 10.11 14.41
N GLU A 10 0.98 11.41 14.69
CA GLU A 10 0.92 12.44 13.66
C GLU A 10 2.12 12.35 12.72
N ASP A 11 3.33 12.25 13.28
CA ASP A 11 4.57 12.10 12.51
C ASP A 11 4.55 10.82 11.66
N PHE A 12 4.16 9.68 12.25
CA PHE A 12 4.05 8.41 11.55
C PHE A 12 3.02 8.47 10.40
N THR A 13 1.85 9.05 10.68
CA THR A 13 0.76 9.13 9.70
C THR A 13 1.12 10.09 8.57
N ALA A 14 1.75 11.22 8.87
CA ALA A 14 2.20 12.21 7.88
C ALA A 14 3.27 11.61 6.95
N MET A 15 4.26 10.93 7.52
CA MET A 15 5.31 10.25 6.75
C MET A 15 4.73 9.24 5.75
N LEU A 16 3.84 8.34 6.20
CA LEU A 16 3.22 7.37 5.29
C LEU A 16 2.30 8.03 4.26
N ALA A 17 1.58 9.09 4.65
CA ALA A 17 0.72 9.82 3.73
C ALA A 17 1.52 10.45 2.59
N GLU A 18 2.69 11.02 2.88
CA GLU A 18 3.62 11.59 1.89
C GLU A 18 4.12 10.51 0.92
N GLU A 19 4.62 9.39 1.44
CA GLU A 19 5.10 8.26 0.61
C GLU A 19 4.01 7.73 -0.35
N ILE A 20 2.77 7.62 0.14
CA ILE A 20 1.63 7.16 -0.68
C ILE A 20 1.25 8.22 -1.72
N GLN A 21 1.29 9.50 -1.37
CA GLN A 21 0.91 10.59 -2.27
C GLN A 21 1.92 10.77 -3.41
N ASP A 22 3.20 10.54 -3.15
CA ASP A 22 4.29 10.62 -4.14
C ASP A 22 4.26 9.49 -5.18
N LEU A 23 3.39 8.49 -5.02
CA LEU A 23 3.21 7.44 -6.00
C LEU A 23 2.60 7.98 -7.30
N THR A 24 3.36 7.81 -8.39
CA THR A 24 2.87 7.99 -9.77
C THR A 24 1.68 7.07 -10.08
N GLU A 25 0.92 7.39 -11.13
CA GLU A 25 -0.34 6.72 -11.50
C GLU A 25 -0.24 5.18 -11.56
N GLU A 26 0.82 4.64 -12.17
CA GLU A 26 0.95 3.20 -12.36
C GLU A 26 1.16 2.41 -11.05
N PRO A 27 2.13 2.74 -10.17
CA PRO A 27 2.21 2.19 -8.82
C PRO A 27 0.90 2.32 -8.05
N ARG A 28 0.26 3.49 -8.08
CA ARG A 28 -1.01 3.72 -7.38
C ARG A 28 -2.10 2.76 -7.84
N ARG A 29 -2.30 2.63 -9.16
CA ARG A 29 -3.25 1.65 -9.73
C ARG A 29 -2.88 0.22 -9.35
N THR A 30 -1.60 -0.11 -9.33
CA THR A 30 -1.12 -1.43 -8.92
C THR A 30 -1.44 -1.72 -7.46
N ALA A 31 -1.24 -0.74 -6.56
CA ALA A 31 -1.59 -0.85 -5.15
C ALA A 31 -3.09 -1.04 -4.92
N VAL A 32 -3.94 -0.32 -5.66
CA VAL A 32 -5.40 -0.48 -5.60
C VAL A 32 -5.82 -1.92 -5.93
N ILE A 33 -5.25 -2.51 -6.98
CA ILE A 33 -5.55 -3.91 -7.36
C ILE A 33 -5.14 -4.86 -6.23
N VAL A 34 -3.95 -4.69 -5.64
CA VAL A 34 -3.49 -5.53 -4.52
C VAL A 34 -4.39 -5.36 -3.30
N HIS A 35 -4.82 -4.13 -2.99
CA HIS A 35 -5.75 -3.85 -1.89
C HIS A 35 -7.10 -4.57 -2.07
N GLU A 36 -7.64 -4.58 -3.30
CA GLU A 36 -8.89 -5.25 -3.63
C GLU A 36 -8.79 -6.78 -3.55
N HIS A 37 -7.66 -7.37 -3.94
CA HIS A 37 -7.47 -8.82 -3.99
C HIS A 37 -6.88 -9.39 -2.69
N ARG A 38 -6.27 -8.54 -1.85
CA ARG A 38 -5.51 -8.87 -0.63
C ARG A 38 -4.24 -9.68 -0.88
N ASP A 39 -4.30 -10.72 -1.69
CA ASP A 39 -3.19 -11.55 -2.13
C ASP A 39 -3.30 -11.86 -3.63
N ILE A 40 -2.20 -11.71 -4.37
CA ILE A 40 -2.22 -11.89 -5.83
C ILE A 40 -0.87 -12.34 -6.36
N LYS A 41 -0.86 -13.25 -7.33
CA LYS A 41 0.38 -13.66 -7.99
C LYS A 41 0.93 -12.51 -8.84
N SER A 42 2.24 -12.31 -8.82
CA SER A 42 2.90 -11.24 -9.60
C SER A 42 2.53 -11.27 -11.10
N SER A 43 2.35 -12.47 -11.67
CA SER A 43 1.95 -12.65 -13.08
C SER A 43 0.52 -12.19 -13.34
N GLU A 44 -0.38 -12.44 -12.40
CA GLU A 44 -1.78 -12.04 -12.48
C GLU A 44 -1.92 -10.53 -12.26
N LEU A 45 -1.24 -10.00 -11.24
CA LEU A 45 -1.17 -8.56 -10.99
C LEU A 45 -0.64 -7.81 -12.22
N TYR A 46 0.43 -8.33 -12.85
CA TYR A 46 0.95 -7.77 -14.10
C TYR A 46 -0.12 -7.74 -15.20
N TYR A 47 -0.85 -8.84 -15.37
CA TYR A 47 -1.94 -8.92 -16.35
C TYR A 47 -3.03 -7.88 -16.06
N MET A 48 -3.46 -7.72 -14.81
CA MET A 48 -4.48 -6.74 -14.43
C MET A 48 -4.04 -5.29 -14.62
N VAL A 49 -2.75 -5.00 -14.41
CA VAL A 49 -2.19 -3.66 -14.62
C VAL A 49 -2.02 -3.35 -16.11
N ARG A 50 -1.51 -4.30 -16.89
CA ARG A 50 -1.12 -4.07 -18.31
C ARG A 50 -2.17 -4.48 -19.33
N GLY A 51 -3.17 -5.25 -18.94
CA GLY A 51 -4.17 -5.86 -19.84
C GLY A 51 -3.56 -6.84 -20.84
N LYS A 52 -2.34 -7.32 -20.58
CA LYS A 52 -1.58 -8.17 -21.51
C LYS A 52 -0.95 -9.32 -20.75
N ALA A 53 -1.23 -10.54 -21.20
CA ALA A 53 -0.54 -11.71 -20.71
C ALA A 53 0.94 -11.61 -21.11
N THR A 54 1.81 -11.98 -20.19
CA THR A 54 3.23 -12.16 -20.49
C THR A 54 3.43 -13.61 -20.90
N THR A 55 3.90 -13.83 -22.13
CA THR A 55 4.30 -15.15 -22.63
C THR A 55 5.67 -15.61 -22.08
N GLY A 56 6.33 -14.77 -21.27
CA GLY A 56 7.66 -15.00 -20.71
C GLY A 56 7.85 -14.36 -19.33
N ARG A 57 9.05 -13.79 -19.08
CA ARG A 57 9.39 -13.16 -17.81
C ARG A 57 8.71 -11.79 -17.69
N ILE A 58 8.17 -11.49 -16.50
CA ILE A 58 7.65 -10.15 -16.19
C ILE A 58 8.78 -9.12 -16.35
N PRO A 59 8.55 -8.01 -17.09
CA PRO A 59 9.54 -6.95 -17.28
C PRO A 59 10.08 -6.36 -15.98
N VAL A 60 11.36 -5.98 -15.98
CA VAL A 60 12.06 -5.40 -14.82
C VAL A 60 11.39 -4.12 -14.31
N ASN A 61 10.87 -3.30 -15.22
CA ASN A 61 10.17 -2.06 -14.83
C ASN A 61 8.95 -2.31 -13.93
N PHE A 62 8.25 -3.44 -14.11
CA PHE A 62 7.15 -3.79 -13.22
C PHE A 62 7.64 -4.18 -11.82
N TYR A 63 8.79 -4.87 -11.72
CA TYR A 63 9.41 -5.11 -10.42
C TYR A 63 9.87 -3.82 -9.74
N ASN A 64 10.28 -2.81 -10.50
CA ASN A 64 10.57 -1.48 -9.94
C ASN A 64 9.28 -0.81 -9.42
N THR A 65 8.15 -0.97 -10.12
CA THR A 65 6.83 -0.55 -9.63
C THR A 65 6.50 -1.23 -8.29
N LEU A 66 6.68 -2.55 -8.19
CA LEU A 66 6.46 -3.28 -6.93
C LEU A 66 7.41 -2.80 -5.83
N LYS A 67 8.68 -2.54 -6.16
CA LYS A 67 9.65 -2.04 -5.17
C LYS A 67 9.23 -0.69 -4.58
N LYS A 68 8.73 0.23 -5.40
CA LYS A 68 8.17 1.51 -4.91
C LYS A 68 6.99 1.31 -3.94
N LEU A 69 6.17 0.29 -4.17
CA LEU A 69 5.05 -0.02 -3.28
C LEU A 69 5.49 -0.68 -1.97
N GLU A 70 6.56 -1.47 -2.00
CA GLU A 70 7.19 -2.00 -0.78
C GLU A 70 7.83 -0.88 0.03
N ASP A 71 8.48 0.08 -0.64
CA ASP A 71 9.10 1.24 -0.01
C ASP A 71 8.03 2.15 0.65
N ALA A 72 6.84 2.26 0.04
CA ALA A 72 5.68 2.93 0.63
C ALA A 72 4.86 2.06 1.60
N HIS A 73 5.38 0.89 1.99
CA HIS A 73 4.76 -0.05 2.93
C HIS A 73 3.36 -0.57 2.57
N LEU A 74 2.93 -0.41 1.32
CA LEU A 74 1.61 -0.81 0.84
C LEU A 74 1.52 -2.30 0.55
N ILE A 75 2.62 -2.89 0.07
CA ILE A 75 2.68 -4.31 -0.26
C ILE A 75 3.90 -4.99 0.35
N THR A 76 3.81 -6.32 0.44
CA THR A 76 4.96 -7.20 0.65
C THR A 76 4.98 -8.32 -0.38
N ARG A 77 6.18 -8.78 -0.75
CA ARG A 77 6.36 -9.93 -1.65
C ARG A 77 6.86 -11.13 -0.87
N GLN A 78 6.21 -12.26 -1.09
CA GLN A 78 6.68 -13.56 -0.61
C GLN A 78 7.60 -14.20 -1.66
N GLY A 79 8.51 -15.08 -1.22
CA GLY A 79 9.44 -15.79 -2.11
C GLY A 79 8.76 -16.66 -3.19
N THR A 80 7.46 -16.93 -3.05
CA THR A 80 6.60 -17.63 -4.02
C THR A 80 6.11 -16.77 -5.18
N GLY A 81 6.45 -15.47 -5.20
CA GLY A 81 5.94 -14.51 -6.19
C GLY A 81 4.54 -14.00 -5.89
N ILE A 82 4.01 -14.28 -4.70
CA ILE A 82 2.76 -13.72 -4.17
C ILE A 82 3.03 -12.30 -3.65
N VAL A 83 2.14 -11.37 -3.99
CA VAL A 83 2.12 -9.99 -3.54
C VAL A 83 0.92 -9.81 -2.62
N ASN A 84 1.15 -9.33 -1.40
CA ASN A 84 0.09 -9.11 -0.42
C ASN A 84 -0.02 -7.65 -0.03
N TRP A 85 -1.23 -7.21 0.33
CA TRP A 85 -1.44 -5.97 1.04
C TRP A 85 -0.76 -6.00 2.42
N SER A 86 0.04 -4.97 2.75
CA SER A 86 0.81 -4.93 4.00
C SER A 86 0.54 -3.72 4.90
N LEU A 87 -0.16 -2.70 4.42
CA LEU A 87 -0.36 -1.45 5.17
C LEU A 87 -0.97 -1.70 6.55
N ASP A 88 -2.02 -2.53 6.61
CA ASP A 88 -2.77 -2.78 7.84
C ASP A 88 -1.86 -3.39 8.91
N GLY A 89 -1.07 -4.39 8.54
CA GLY A 89 -0.11 -5.06 9.43
C GLY A 89 1.07 -4.16 9.81
N PHE A 90 1.49 -3.26 8.92
CA PHE A 90 2.54 -2.28 9.22
C PHE A 90 2.07 -1.25 10.25
N VAL A 91 0.85 -0.73 10.10
CA VAL A 91 0.24 0.20 11.06
C VAL A 91 0.05 -0.47 12.42
N ASP A 92 -0.45 -1.71 12.45
CA ASP A 92 -0.56 -2.46 13.70
C ASP A 92 0.82 -2.67 14.35
N GLY A 93 1.81 -3.15 13.61
CA GLY A 93 3.15 -3.37 14.15
C GLY A 93 3.82 -2.11 14.72
N LYS A 94 3.45 -0.92 14.26
CA LYS A 94 4.00 0.36 14.75
C LYS A 94 3.20 0.99 15.88
N LEU A 95 1.88 0.81 15.91
CA LEU A 95 0.97 1.54 16.79
C LEU A 95 0.21 0.66 17.80
N LEU A 96 0.35 -0.67 17.76
CA LEU A 96 -0.44 -1.60 18.59
C LEU A 96 -0.40 -1.25 20.08
N ASP A 97 0.79 -1.00 20.63
CA ASP A 97 0.98 -0.71 22.06
C ASP A 97 0.79 0.77 22.43
N LEU A 98 0.63 1.64 21.43
CA LEU A 98 0.55 3.09 21.61
C LEU A 98 -0.89 3.60 21.55
N TYR A 99 -1.77 2.88 20.85
CA TYR A 99 -3.12 3.31 20.51
C TYR A 99 -4.14 2.19 20.64
N ASP A 100 -5.42 2.54 20.68
CA ASP A 100 -6.51 1.57 20.60
C ASP A 100 -6.78 1.11 19.16
N GLU A 101 -7.61 0.08 19.04
CA GLU A 101 -8.00 -0.51 17.75
C GLU A 101 -8.77 0.48 16.87
N GLU A 102 -9.63 1.31 17.47
CA GLU A 102 -10.43 2.30 16.76
C GLU A 102 -9.53 3.33 16.06
N THR A 103 -8.59 3.91 16.80
CA THR A 103 -7.62 4.88 16.27
C THR A 103 -6.79 4.25 15.16
N ARG A 104 -6.28 3.03 15.35
CA ARG A 104 -5.52 2.33 14.30
C ARG A 104 -6.38 2.06 13.06
N SER A 105 -7.65 1.69 13.23
CA SER A 105 -8.59 1.47 12.13
C SER A 105 -8.86 2.75 11.33
N GLN A 106 -9.01 3.88 12.01
CA GLN A 106 -9.15 5.19 11.37
C GLN A 106 -7.92 5.55 10.54
N ILE A 107 -6.71 5.32 11.07
CA ILE A 107 -5.45 5.58 10.36
C ILE A 107 -5.32 4.71 9.11
N LYS A 108 -5.57 3.39 9.23
CA LYS A 108 -5.55 2.46 8.09
C LYS A 108 -6.52 2.91 6.99
N SER A 109 -7.74 3.26 7.38
CA SER A 109 -8.78 3.73 6.45
C SER A 109 -8.36 5.03 5.76
N TYR A 110 -7.82 5.99 6.52
CA TYR A 110 -7.31 7.24 5.97
C TYR A 110 -6.19 7.00 4.95
N LEU A 111 -5.13 6.27 5.34
CA LEU A 111 -3.98 6.01 4.48
C LEU A 111 -4.38 5.23 3.20
N ALA A 112 -5.23 4.21 3.32
CA ALA A 112 -5.75 3.48 2.16
C ALA A 112 -6.56 4.38 1.22
N SER A 113 -7.36 5.31 1.78
CA SER A 113 -8.16 6.24 0.97
C SER A 113 -7.32 7.20 0.13
N LEU A 114 -6.06 7.46 0.51
CA LEU A 114 -5.14 8.28 -0.27
C LEU A 114 -4.79 7.67 -1.62
N LEU A 115 -4.99 6.35 -1.82
CA LEU A 115 -4.78 5.68 -3.10
C LEU A 115 -5.92 5.92 -4.09
N LEU A 116 -7.13 6.16 -3.59
CA LEU A 116 -8.30 6.39 -4.44
C LEU A 116 -8.28 7.84 -4.94
N PRO A 117 -8.48 8.09 -6.25
CA PRO A 117 -8.68 9.45 -6.73
C PRO A 117 -9.93 10.01 -6.05
N LYS A 118 -9.80 11.17 -5.38
CA LYS A 118 -10.94 11.94 -4.86
C LYS A 118 -11.95 12.08 -6.00
N GLY A 119 -13.11 11.44 -5.85
CA GLY A 119 -14.24 11.41 -6.79
C GLY A 119 -14.03 12.15 -8.10
N GLY A 120 -13.59 11.43 -9.13
CA GLY A 120 -13.86 11.85 -10.50
C GLY A 120 -15.37 11.74 -10.74
N ASN A 121 -16.10 12.83 -10.45
CA ASN A 121 -17.42 13.01 -11.03
C ASN A 121 -17.25 12.98 -12.56
N ARG A 122 -17.71 11.88 -13.16
CA ARG A 122 -18.17 11.88 -14.55
C ARG A 122 -19.51 12.59 -14.63
#